data_AF-A0A4Y3VYD0-F1
#
_entry.id   AF-A0A4Y3VYD0-F1
#
_cell.length_a   1.000
_cell.length_b   1.000
_cell.length_c   1.000
_cell.angle_alpha   90.00
_cell.angle_beta   90.00
_cell.angle_gamma   90.00
#
_symmetry.space_group_name_H-M   'P 1'
#
loop_
_entity.id
_entity.type
_entity.pdbx_description
1 polymer ?
#
loop_
_entity_poly.entity_id
_entity_poly.type
_entity_poly.pdbx_seq_one_letter_code
_entity_poly.pdbx_strand_id
1 'polypeptide(L)' 'MGWEGTPVLSVVNADGTTANGSSLIDEIVREGARRMLAAALEAEVNAYIADLAVQRDEKGHRSVVRNG' A
#
# COMPACT_ATOMS: atom_id res chain seq x y z
N MET A 1 17.47 -19.11 9.92
CA MET A 1 16.15 -19.74 9.74
C MET A 1 15.39 -18.91 8.72
N GLY A 2 15.46 -19.29 7.45
CA GLY A 2 14.82 -18.56 6.35
C GLY A 2 13.43 -19.12 6.10
N TRP A 3 12.40 -18.30 6.29
CA TRP A 3 11.05 -18.61 5.82
C TRP A 3 10.99 -18.19 4.35
N GLU A 4 11.54 -19.00 3.45
CA GLU A 4 11.20 -18.89 2.04
C GLU A 4 9.75 -19.36 1.89
N GLY A 5 8.84 -18.39 1.86
CA GLY A 5 7.46 -18.62 1.50
C GLY A 5 7.42 -19.30 0.14
N THR A 6 7.03 -20.56 0.12
CA THR A 6 6.76 -21.29 -1.12
C THR A 6 5.77 -20.46 -1.94
N PRO A 7 6.09 -20.10 -3.20
CA PRO A 7 5.14 -19.38 -4.03
C PRO A 7 3.93 -20.28 -4.24
N VAL A 8 2.79 -19.90 -3.68
CA VAL A 8 1.53 -20.63 -3.84
C VAL A 8 0.97 -20.34 -5.22
N LEU A 9 0.98 -21.37 -6.07
CA LEU A 9 0.32 -21.33 -7.35
C LEU A 9 -1.19 -21.43 -7.09
N SER A 10 -1.96 -20.39 -7.46
CA SER A 10 -3.42 -20.43 -7.35
C SER A 10 -4.01 -21.19 -8.53
N VAL A 11 -4.77 -22.24 -8.25
CA VAL A 11 -5.51 -23.01 -9.26
C VAL A 11 -6.82 -22.28 -9.55
N VAL A 12 -7.09 -22.05 -10.84
CA VAL A 12 -8.27 -21.34 -11.34
C VAL A 12 -9.14 -22.33 -12.11
N ASN A 13 -10.44 -22.28 -11.87
CA ASN A 13 -11.45 -23.06 -12.57
C ASN A 13 -11.62 -22.54 -14.01
N ALA A 14 -12.22 -23.36 -14.88
CA ALA A 14 -12.46 -22.99 -16.28
C ALA A 14 -13.35 -21.74 -16.44
N ASP A 15 -14.16 -21.41 -15.43
CA ASP A 15 -15.03 -20.23 -15.39
C ASP A 15 -14.33 -18.97 -14.81
N GLY A 16 -13.04 -19.04 -14.50
CA GLY A 16 -12.26 -17.93 -13.98
C GLY A 16 -12.37 -17.71 -12.47
N THR A 17 -13.05 -18.62 -11.76
CA THR A 17 -13.11 -18.58 -10.28
C THR A 17 -11.93 -19.33 -9.65
N THR A 18 -11.51 -18.92 -8.45
CA THR A 18 -10.53 -19.67 -7.65
C THR A 18 -11.22 -20.82 -6.90
N ALA A 19 -10.43 -21.66 -6.21
CA ALA A 19 -10.95 -22.70 -5.32
C ALA A 19 -11.92 -22.17 -4.23
N ASN A 20 -11.86 -20.89 -3.89
CA ASN A 20 -12.75 -20.24 -2.93
C ASN A 20 -13.99 -19.58 -3.59
N GLY A 21 -14.20 -19.78 -4.90
CA GLY A 21 -15.32 -19.22 -5.65
C GLY A 21 -15.20 -17.72 -5.95
N SER A 22 -14.06 -17.10 -5.66
CA SER A 22 -13.78 -15.70 -6.01
C SER A 22 -13.32 -15.56 -7.46
N SER A 23 -13.73 -14.51 -8.14
CA SER A 23 -13.19 -14.15 -9.46
C SER A 23 -11.73 -13.72 -9.33
N LEU A 24 -10.82 -14.34 -10.10
CA LEU A 24 -9.40 -13.96 -10.13
C LEU A 24 -9.21 -12.49 -10.53
N ILE A 25 -10.03 -12.00 -11.46
CA ILE A 25 -9.96 -10.62 -11.93
C ILE A 25 -10.32 -9.64 -10.80
N ASP A 26 -11.33 -9.98 -10.00
CA ASP A 26 -11.73 -9.14 -8.87
C ASP A 26 -10.65 -9.07 -7.79
N GLU A 27 -9.92 -10.17 -7.57
CA GLU A 27 -8.77 -10.18 -6.66
C GLU A 27 -7.64 -9.27 -7.16
N ILE A 28 -7.32 -9.35 -8.45
CA ILE A 28 -6.29 -8.50 -9.08
C ILE A 28 -6.70 -7.02 -8.99
N VAL A 29 -7.95 -6.69 -9.33
CA VAL A 29 -8.47 -5.32 -9.27
C VAL A 29 -8.45 -4.81 -7.82
N ARG A 30 -8.86 -5.62 -6.85
CA ARG A 30 -8.86 -5.25 -5.42
C ARG A 30 -7.46 -5.02 -4.89
N GLU A 31 -6.51 -5.89 -5.24
CA GLU A 31 -5.09 -5.72 -4.88
C GLU A 31 -4.51 -4.45 -5.52
N GLY A 32 -4.76 -4.24 -6.82
CA GLY A 32 -4.35 -3.04 -7.54
C GLY A 32 -4.88 -1.77 -6.89
N ALA A 33 -6.19 -1.73 -6.61
CA ALA A 33 -6.84 -0.61 -5.93
C ALA A 33 -6.23 -0.35 -4.55
N ARG A 34 -5.98 -1.39 -3.74
CA ARG A 34 -5.32 -1.23 -2.43
C ARG A 34 -3.94 -0.60 -2.56
N ARG A 35 -3.12 -1.07 -3.52
CA ARG A 35 -1.78 -0.52 -3.77
C ARG A 35 -1.83 0.92 -4.24
N MET A 36 -2.75 1.24 -5.15
CA MET A 36 -2.94 2.60 -5.66
C MET A 36 -3.35 3.55 -4.54
N LEU A 37 -4.29 3.16 -3.68
CA LEU A 37 -4.72 3.98 -2.54
C LEU A 37 -3.58 4.19 -1.53
N ALA A 38 -2.81 3.14 -1.23
CA ALA A 38 -1.63 3.27 -0.37
C ALA A 38 -0.61 4.24 -0.98
N ALA A 39 -0.29 4.11 -2.27
CA ALA A 39 0.64 4.99 -2.96
C ALA A 39 0.14 6.45 -3.00
N ALA A 40 -1.15 6.66 -3.21
CA ALA A 40 -1.76 7.99 -3.20
C ALA A 40 -1.65 8.65 -1.82
N LEU A 41 -1.95 7.90 -0.75
CA LEU A 41 -1.83 8.39 0.62
C LEU A 41 -0.38 8.73 0.98
N GLU A 42 0.57 7.87 0.58
CA GLU A 42 2.00 8.13 0.75
C GLU A 42 2.44 9.41 0.04
N ALA A 43 1.98 9.63 -1.19
CA ALA A 43 2.27 10.85 -1.94
C ALA A 43 1.67 12.09 -1.25
N GLU A 44 0.43 12.00 -0.77
CA GLU A 44 -0.25 13.08 -0.06
C GLU A 44 0.47 13.47 1.24
N VAL A 45 0.84 12.48 2.07
CA VAL A 45 1.60 12.71 3.31
C VAL A 45 2.95 13.36 3.02
N ASN A 46 3.66 12.89 1.99
CA ASN A 46 4.94 13.46 1.62
C ASN A 46 4.81 14.91 1.15
N ALA A 47 3.79 15.22 0.34
CA ALA A 47 3.50 16.59 -0.08
C ALA A 47 3.21 17.50 1.12
N TYR A 48 2.35 17.06 2.04
CA TYR A 48 2.01 17.82 3.24
C TYR A 48 3.22 18.11 4.14
N ILE A 49 4.11 17.12 4.33
CA ILE A 49 5.34 17.31 5.11
C ILE A 49 6.30 18.27 4.39
N ALA A 50 6.41 18.18 3.06
CA ALA A 50 7.28 19.05 2.28
C ALA A 50 6.84 20.52 2.38
N ASP A 51 5.53 20.78 2.25
CA ASP A 51 4.95 22.12 2.35
C ASP A 51 5.22 22.78 3.71
N LEU A 52 5.31 21.97 4.78
CA LEU A 52 5.54 22.44 6.14
C LEU A 52 6.98 22.28 6.62
N ALA A 53 7.91 21.83 5.75
CA ALA A 53 9.28 21.51 6.15
C ALA A 53 10.07 22.71 6.71
N VAL A 54 9.73 23.92 6.26
CA VAL A 54 10.34 25.19 6.69
C VAL A 54 9.72 25.75 7.97
N GLN A 55 8.54 25.24 8.38
CA GLN A 55 7.87 25.70 9.60
C GLN A 55 8.50 25.02 10.81
N ARG A 56 9.24 25.82 11.58
CA ARG A 56 9.95 25.37 12.78
C ARG A 56 9.55 26.19 13.99
N ASP A 57 9.53 25.54 15.15
CA ASP A 57 9.37 26.21 16.43
C ASP A 57 10.63 27.01 16.82
N GLU A 58 10.57 27.74 17.93
CA GLU A 58 11.68 28.54 18.47
C GLU A 58 12.95 27.72 18.79
N LYS A 59 12.80 26.40 18.96
CA LYS A 59 13.90 25.45 19.23
C LYS A 59 14.43 24.80 17.96
N GLY A 60 13.87 25.12 16.80
CA GLY A 60 14.26 24.60 15.49
C GLY A 60 13.64 23.26 15.12
N HIS A 61 12.65 22.75 15.87
CA HIS A 61 11.95 21.52 15.53
C HIS A 61 10.88 21.75 14.47
N ARG A 62 10.71 20.80 13.55
CA ARG A 62 9.64 20.85 12.54
C ARG A 62 8.28 20.71 13.20
N SER A 63 7.32 21.51 12.72
CA SER A 63 5.93 21.44 13.20
C SER A 63 5.23 20.11 12.84
N VAL A 64 5.57 19.52 11.70
CA VAL A 64 5.01 18.25 11.24
C VAL A 64 6.14 17.28 10.86
N VAL A 65 5.99 16.02 11.29
CA VAL A 65 6.88 14.91 10.96
C VAL A 65 6.08 13.65 10.66
N ARG A 66 6.64 12.77 9.85
CA ARG A 66 6.07 11.43 9.65
C ARG A 66 6.29 10.59 10.91
N ASN A 67 5.22 10.07 11.47
CA ASN A 67 5.26 9.05 12.52
C ASN A 67 5.06 7.70 11.84
N GLY A 68 6.15 6.96 11.67
CA GLY A 68 6.11 5.58 11.18
C GLY A 68 5.62 4.64 12.27
#